data_AF-K6GRX0-F1
#
_entry.id   AF-K6GRX0-F1
#
_cell.length_a   1.000
_cell.length_b   1.000
_cell.length_c   1.000
_cell.angle_alpha   90.00
_cell.angle_beta   90.00
_cell.angle_gamma   90.00
#
_symmetry.space_group_name_H-M   'P 1'
#
loop_
_entity.id
_entity.type
_entity.pdbx_description
1 polymer ?
#
loop_
_entity_poly.entity_id
_entity_poly.type
_entity_poly.pdbx_seq_one_letter_code
_entity_poly.pdbx_strand_id
1 'polypeptide(L)'
;MHRSILALCLFAGLALAGCSQVKPIMTPQEFAAGCSQGAAGADAACSAKVCQVYQAVVTDYYENMEGCYAACKDRAASLETGAGPACLAKIKAEKDRCMDYCNRKFYRCNCAK
;
A
#
# COMPACT_ATOMS: atom_id res chain seq x y z
N MET A 1 -42.68 -30.25 10.32
CA MET A 1 -41.35 -30.11 10.98
C MET A 1 -40.22 -30.07 9.95
N HIS A 2 -40.18 -29.10 9.01
CA HIS A 2 -39.16 -29.06 7.92
C HIS A 2 -38.61 -27.63 7.68
N ARG A 3 -38.91 -26.67 8.57
CA ARG A 3 -38.52 -25.25 8.40
C ARG A 3 -37.16 -24.93 9.03
N SER A 4 -36.54 -25.86 9.75
CA SER A 4 -35.34 -25.61 10.57
C SER A 4 -34.01 -25.98 9.90
N ILE A 5 -34.03 -26.71 8.77
CA ILE A 5 -32.80 -27.21 8.11
C ILE A 5 -32.23 -26.17 7.12
N LEU A 6 -33.10 -25.39 6.47
CA LEU A 6 -32.69 -24.33 5.55
C LEU A 6 -31.94 -23.16 6.23
N ALA A 7 -32.20 -22.93 7.52
CA ALA A 7 -31.53 -21.87 8.27
C ALA A 7 -30.06 -22.20 8.58
N LEU A 8 -29.72 -23.47 8.80
CA LEU A 8 -28.35 -23.88 9.14
C LEU A 8 -27.39 -23.82 7.94
N CYS A 9 -27.88 -24.04 6.72
CA CYS A 9 -27.05 -23.93 5.50
C CYS A 9 -26.71 -22.48 5.14
N LEU A 10 -27.57 -21.51 5.51
CA LEU A 10 -27.34 -20.08 5.25
C LEU A 10 -26.27 -19.49 6.19
N PHE A 11 -26.13 -20.00 7.41
CA PHE A 11 -25.07 -19.57 8.34
C PHE A 11 -23.70 -20.18 8.02
N ALA A 12 -23.63 -21.35 7.38
CA ALA A 12 -22.38 -21.94 6.92
C ALA A 12 -21.77 -21.17 5.72
N GLY A 13 -22.60 -20.51 4.90
CA GLY A 13 -22.14 -19.71 3.76
C GLY A 13 -21.48 -18.38 4.14
N LEU A 14 -21.80 -17.79 5.30
CA LEU A 14 -21.18 -16.55 5.76
C LEU A 14 -19.80 -16.75 6.42
N ALA A 15 -19.45 -17.97 6.83
CA ALA A 15 -18.15 -18.25 7.44
C ALA A 15 -16.98 -18.28 6.42
N LEU A 16 -17.27 -18.42 5.12
CA LEU A 16 -16.26 -18.43 4.05
C LEU A 16 -16.00 -17.05 3.43
N ALA A 17 -16.81 -16.04 3.73
CA ALA A 17 -16.62 -14.66 3.28
C ALA A 17 -15.54 -13.90 4.07
N GLY A 18 -14.89 -14.56 5.03
CA GLY A 18 -13.78 -14.02 5.84
C GLY A 18 -12.40 -14.30 5.28
N CYS A 19 -12.25 -14.84 4.06
CA CYS A 19 -10.95 -14.90 3.40
C CYS A 19 -10.56 -13.48 2.99
N SER A 20 -9.97 -12.71 3.92
CA SER A 20 -9.35 -11.42 3.64
C SER A 20 -8.53 -11.58 2.37
N GLN A 21 -8.91 -10.89 1.29
CA GLN A 21 -8.20 -10.98 0.02
C GLN A 21 -6.73 -10.71 0.29
N VAL A 22 -5.98 -11.79 0.21
CA VAL A 22 -4.62 -11.87 0.70
C VAL A 22 -3.84 -11.18 -0.43
N LYS A 23 -3.68 -9.86 -0.33
CA LYS A 23 -2.95 -9.08 -1.34
C LYS A 23 -1.51 -9.60 -1.40
N PRO A 24 -0.95 -9.86 -2.60
CA PRO A 24 0.40 -10.39 -2.72
C PRO A 24 1.42 -9.38 -2.18
N ILE A 25 2.57 -9.89 -1.74
CA ILE A 25 3.72 -9.06 -1.35
C ILE A 25 4.06 -8.21 -2.57
N MET A 26 4.12 -6.90 -2.37
CA MET A 26 4.61 -5.99 -3.38
C MET A 26 6.14 -5.99 -3.28
N THR A 27 6.82 -6.33 -4.36
CA THR A 27 8.27 -6.23 -4.46
C THR A 27 8.69 -4.78 -4.73
N PRO A 28 9.93 -4.39 -4.39
CA PRO A 28 10.45 -3.09 -4.78
C PRO A 28 10.41 -2.83 -6.30
N GLN A 29 10.58 -3.88 -7.11
CA GLN A 29 10.50 -3.81 -8.58
C GLN A 29 9.08 -3.49 -9.04
N GLU A 30 8.07 -4.15 -8.47
CA GLU A 30 6.67 -3.86 -8.78
C GLU A 30 6.27 -2.46 -8.32
N PHE A 31 6.79 -2.01 -7.18
CA PHE A 31 6.62 -0.63 -6.71
C PHE A 31 7.17 0.36 -7.74
N ALA A 32 8.44 0.20 -8.15
CA ALA A 32 9.10 1.07 -9.12
C ALA A 32 8.38 1.09 -10.47
N ALA A 33 8.00 -0.08 -10.98
CA ALA A 33 7.29 -0.21 -12.24
C ALA A 33 5.96 0.56 -12.21
N GLY A 34 5.13 0.36 -11.18
CA GLY A 34 3.88 1.10 -11.14
C GLY A 34 4.04 2.58 -10.79
N CYS A 35 5.11 2.99 -10.09
CA CYS A 35 5.34 4.41 -9.82
C CYS A 35 5.63 5.16 -11.12
N SER A 36 6.39 4.55 -12.04
CA SER A 36 6.69 5.13 -13.35
C SER A 36 5.47 5.29 -14.26
N GLN A 37 4.44 4.45 -14.09
CA GLN A 37 3.23 4.47 -14.92
C GLN A 37 2.17 5.48 -14.43
N GLY A 38 2.12 5.78 -13.14
CA GLY A 38 1.07 6.61 -12.56
C GLY A 38 1.45 8.10 -12.51
N ALA A 39 1.60 8.81 -13.62
CA ALA A 39 2.07 10.20 -13.57
C ALA A 39 1.15 11.16 -12.77
N ALA A 40 -0.11 10.80 -12.51
CA ALA A 40 -1.10 11.65 -11.81
C ALA A 40 -1.16 13.11 -12.34
N GLY A 41 -0.80 13.32 -13.61
CA GLY A 41 -0.69 14.64 -14.23
C GLY A 41 0.53 15.48 -13.80
N ALA A 42 1.42 14.95 -12.96
CA ALA A 42 2.68 15.59 -12.59
C ALA A 42 3.68 15.57 -13.76
N ASP A 43 4.52 16.59 -13.84
CA ASP A 43 5.61 16.62 -14.81
C ASP A 43 6.62 15.49 -14.56
N ALA A 44 7.45 15.22 -15.56
CA ALA A 44 8.42 14.13 -15.53
C ALA A 44 9.47 14.29 -14.41
N ALA A 45 9.85 15.53 -14.07
CA ALA A 45 10.85 15.78 -13.03
C ALA A 45 10.29 15.51 -11.64
N CYS A 46 9.06 15.98 -11.36
CA CYS A 46 8.34 15.62 -10.14
C CYS A 46 8.13 14.10 -10.05
N SER A 47 7.60 13.47 -11.10
CA SER A 47 7.33 12.03 -11.09
C SER A 47 8.60 11.22 -10.82
N ALA A 48 9.71 11.56 -11.47
CA ALA A 48 10.99 10.90 -11.24
C ALA A 48 11.49 11.08 -9.79
N LYS A 49 11.43 12.31 -9.26
CA LYS A 49 11.84 12.61 -7.88
C LYS A 49 10.98 11.86 -6.85
N VAL A 50 9.66 11.87 -7.02
CA VAL A 50 8.72 11.15 -6.14
C VAL A 50 9.01 9.65 -6.16
N CYS A 51 9.17 9.06 -7.35
CA CYS A 51 9.47 7.64 -7.47
C CYS A 51 10.83 7.28 -6.85
N GLN A 52 11.87 8.08 -7.09
CA GLN A 52 13.19 7.84 -6.50
C GLN A 52 13.13 7.85 -4.96
N VAL A 53 12.45 8.85 -4.38
CA VAL A 53 12.38 9.01 -2.92
C VAL A 53 11.60 7.87 -2.27
N TYR A 54 10.46 7.45 -2.82
CA TYR A 54 9.71 6.33 -2.28
C TYR A 54 10.36 4.97 -2.59
N GLN A 55 11.06 4.86 -3.71
CA GLN A 55 11.81 3.65 -4.03
C GLN A 55 12.90 3.39 -2.98
N ALA A 56 13.58 4.45 -2.51
CA ALA A 56 14.55 4.33 -1.43
C ALA A 56 13.92 3.70 -0.17
N VAL A 57 12.72 4.14 0.22
CA VAL A 57 11.99 3.59 1.38
C VAL A 57 11.69 2.09 1.16
N VAL A 58 11.12 1.70 0.02
CA VAL A 58 10.74 0.28 -0.19
C VAL A 58 11.93 -0.65 -0.38
N THR A 59 13.13 -0.13 -0.68
CA THR A 59 14.38 -0.90 -0.71
C THR A 59 15.13 -0.92 0.63
N ASP A 60 14.73 -0.09 1.58
CA ASP A 60 15.39 0.04 2.87
C ASP A 60 14.97 -1.07 3.85
N TYR A 61 15.77 -1.24 4.89
CA TYR A 61 15.47 -2.12 6.01
C TYR A 61 14.72 -1.37 7.11
N TYR A 62 13.58 -1.92 7.52
CA TYR A 62 12.81 -1.44 8.68
C TYR A 62 12.48 -2.64 9.56
N GLU A 63 12.59 -2.47 10.87
CA GLU A 63 12.33 -3.53 11.85
C GLU A 63 10.83 -3.83 12.00
N ASN A 64 9.98 -2.82 11.78
CA ASN A 64 8.54 -2.92 12.00
C ASN A 64 7.74 -2.01 11.05
N MET A 65 6.41 -2.19 11.07
CA MET A 65 5.47 -1.43 10.24
C MET A 65 5.47 0.07 10.57
N GLU A 66 5.63 0.42 11.84
CA GLU A 66 5.62 1.82 12.29
C GLU A 66 6.79 2.61 11.71
N GLY A 67 8.01 2.05 11.76
CA GLY A 67 9.20 2.66 11.16
C GLY A 67 9.07 2.83 9.65
N CYS A 68 8.51 1.82 8.97
CA CYS A 68 8.25 1.89 7.52
C CYS A 68 7.23 2.99 7.17
N TYR A 69 6.12 3.09 7.93
CA TYR A 69 5.12 4.14 7.75
C TYR A 69 5.67 5.53 8.07
N ALA A 70 6.49 5.65 9.12
CA ALA A 70 7.13 6.91 9.49
C ALA A 70 8.03 7.40 8.35
N ALA A 71 8.83 6.52 7.75
CA ALA A 71 9.65 6.85 6.60
C ALA A 71 8.82 7.31 5.39
N CYS A 72 7.72 6.62 5.05
CA CYS A 72 6.82 7.05 3.96
C CYS A 72 6.24 8.46 4.22
N LYS A 73 5.89 8.78 5.47
CA LYS A 73 5.33 10.09 5.86
C LYS A 73 6.39 11.20 5.84
N ASP A 74 7.58 10.92 6.38
CA ASP A 74 8.72 11.85 6.36
C ASP A 74 9.09 12.25 4.93
N ARG A 75 9.20 11.25 4.05
CA ARG A 75 9.44 11.48 2.62
C ARG A 75 8.35 12.31 1.97
N ALA A 76 7.07 12.08 2.31
CA ALA A 76 5.97 12.91 1.81
C ALA A 76 6.16 14.38 2.18
N ALA A 77 6.39 14.67 3.47
CA ALA A 77 6.58 16.04 3.97
C ALA A 77 7.77 16.74 3.27
N SER A 78 8.87 16.01 3.05
CA SER A 78 10.04 16.54 2.33
C SER A 78 9.75 16.87 0.86
N LEU A 79 8.83 16.14 0.22
CA LEU A 79 8.44 16.35 -1.17
C LEU A 79 7.37 17.42 -1.33
N GLU A 80 6.47 17.55 -0.36
CA GLU A 80 5.35 18.51 -0.38
C GLU A 80 5.84 19.97 -0.32
N THR A 81 7.01 20.20 0.27
CA THR A 81 7.60 21.54 0.37
C THR A 81 7.92 22.11 -1.02
N GLY A 82 7.12 23.09 -1.46
CA GLY A 82 7.30 23.76 -2.76
C GLY A 82 6.73 23.00 -3.96
N ALA A 83 5.98 21.92 -3.75
CA ALA A 83 5.36 21.17 -4.84
C ALA A 83 4.08 21.85 -5.35
N GLY A 84 3.93 21.91 -6.68
CA GLY A 84 2.69 22.34 -7.31
C GLY A 84 1.55 21.31 -7.16
N PRO A 85 0.28 21.67 -7.44
CA PRO A 85 -0.89 20.82 -7.19
C PRO A 85 -0.85 19.42 -7.83
N ALA A 86 -0.38 19.32 -9.07
CA ALA A 86 -0.27 18.03 -9.77
C ALA A 86 0.82 17.13 -9.13
N CYS A 87 1.93 17.74 -8.70
CA CYS A 87 2.99 17.05 -7.99
C CYS A 87 2.52 16.58 -6.60
N LEU A 88 1.75 17.41 -5.87
CA LEU A 88 1.12 17.03 -4.61
C LEU A 88 0.20 15.81 -4.75
N ALA A 89 -0.59 15.74 -5.83
CA ALA A 89 -1.44 14.58 -6.10
C ALA A 89 -0.61 13.30 -6.30
N LYS A 90 0.51 13.40 -7.04
CA LYS A 90 1.45 12.29 -7.24
C LYS A 90 2.13 11.88 -5.92
N ILE A 91 2.60 12.84 -5.12
CA ILE A 91 3.21 12.58 -3.80
C ILE A 91 2.21 11.82 -2.92
N LYS A 92 0.95 12.28 -2.85
CA LYS A 92 -0.09 11.61 -2.06
C LYS A 92 -0.35 10.18 -2.54
N ALA A 93 -0.48 9.97 -3.86
CA ALA A 93 -0.72 8.65 -4.43
C ALA A 93 0.42 7.67 -4.10
N GLU A 94 1.68 8.11 -4.23
CA GLU A 94 2.83 7.25 -3.94
C GLU A 94 3.09 7.09 -2.44
N LYS A 95 2.73 8.05 -1.60
CA LYS A 95 2.67 7.87 -0.14
C LYS A 95 1.74 6.74 0.24
N ASP A 96 0.50 6.78 -0.28
CA ASP A 96 -0.52 5.77 0.04
C ASP A 96 -0.07 4.39 -0.45
N ARG A 97 0.59 4.32 -1.62
CA ARG A 97 1.20 3.10 -2.12
C ARG A 97 2.37 2.61 -1.28
N CYS A 98 3.24 3.52 -0.80
CA CYS A 98 4.35 3.20 0.09
C CYS A 98 3.82 2.59 1.40
N MET A 99 2.75 3.16 1.93
CA MET A 99 2.07 2.60 3.09
C MET A 99 1.44 1.22 2.79
N ASP A 100 0.84 1.02 1.61
CA ASP A 100 0.33 -0.30 1.21
C ASP A 100 1.46 -1.34 1.05
N TYR A 101 2.64 -0.94 0.54
CA TYR A 101 3.84 -1.78 0.52
C TYR A 101 4.25 -2.20 1.94
N CYS A 102 4.39 -1.23 2.84
CA CYS A 102 4.74 -1.48 4.25
C CYS A 102 3.70 -2.41 4.91
N ASN A 103 2.40 -2.17 4.68
CA ASN A 103 1.34 -3.01 5.20
C ASN A 103 1.49 -4.46 4.71
N ARG A 104 1.67 -4.67 3.41
CA ARG A 104 1.83 -6.02 2.83
C ARG A 104 3.08 -6.73 3.32
N LYS A 105 4.18 -6.00 3.53
CA LYS A 105 5.45 -6.52 4.06
C LYS A 105 5.31 -7.04 5.49
N PHE A 106 4.65 -6.27 6.38
CA PHE A 106 4.62 -6.57 7.81
C PHE A 106 3.32 -7.26 8.30
N TYR A 107 2.15 -6.93 7.74
CA TYR A 107 0.87 -7.49 8.19
C TYR A 107 0.80 -9.01 7.94
N ARG A 108 1.33 -9.49 6.82
CA ARG A 108 1.39 -10.92 6.53
C ARG A 108 2.43 -11.71 7.33
N CYS A 109 3.49 -11.06 7.81
CA CYS A 109 4.41 -11.71 8.75
C CYS A 109 3.75 -11.96 10.12
N ASN A 110 2.68 -11.24 10.43
CA ASN A 110 1.94 -11.36 11.70
C ASN A 110 0.72 -12.29 11.65
N CYS A 111 0.28 -12.74 10.46
CA CYS A 111 -0.84 -13.68 10.34
C CYS A 111 -0.45 -15.16 10.55
N ALA A 112 0.82 -15.44 10.86
CA ALA A 112 1.34 -16.78 11.15
C ALA A 112 1.67 -16.97 12.65
N LYS A 113 0.79 -16.49 13.54
CA LYS A 113 0.84 -16.80 14.98
C LYS A 113 -0.51 -17.26 15.49
#